data_AF-A0A0K0F8Y3-F1
#
_entry.id   AF-A0A0K0F8Y3-F1
#
_cell.length_a   1.000
_cell.length_b   1.000
_cell.length_c   1.000
_cell.angle_alpha   90.00
_cell.angle_beta   90.00
_cell.angle_gamma   90.00
#
_symmetry.space_group_name_H-M   'P 1'
#
loop_
_entity.id
_entity.type
_entity.pdbx_description
1 polymer ?
#
loop_
_entity_poly.entity_id
_entity_poly.type
_entity_poly.pdbx_seq_one_letter_code
_entity_poly.pdbx_strand_id
1 'polypeptide(L)'
;MSSINFIPSLFLIITAHTCMVVTLFWNRNYYVKNSMAPNSDIDVDLFYDLDTSLSINLSLSSVFLLLELILLFRKVYSTPINVFLLFNHTFGIIILLKFILHYHPVHHFWIHFALFSVPTISIPVVQLFRDLSMKKICY
;
A
#
# COMPACT_ATOMS: atom_id res chain seq x y z
N MET A 1 26.56 19.91 2.54
CA MET A 1 25.57 18.93 3.04
C MET A 1 25.64 17.73 2.12
N SER A 2 25.97 16.53 2.62
CA SER A 2 25.97 15.34 1.77
C SER A 2 24.54 15.10 1.27
N SER A 3 24.37 14.93 -0.03
CA SER A 3 23.12 14.53 -0.62
C SER A 3 22.84 13.10 -0.17
N ILE A 4 22.02 12.93 0.88
CA ILE A 4 21.47 11.62 1.23
C ILE A 4 20.69 11.15 0.00
N ASN A 5 21.21 10.15 -0.70
CA ASN A 5 20.53 9.57 -1.85
C ASN A 5 19.35 8.74 -1.32
N PHE A 6 18.15 9.32 -1.34
CA PHE A 6 16.92 8.65 -0.88
C PHE A 6 16.32 7.69 -1.90
N ILE A 7 16.78 7.71 -3.16
CA ILE A 7 16.24 6.86 -4.24
C ILE A 7 16.38 5.37 -3.90
N PRO A 8 17.55 4.86 -3.47
CA PRO A 8 17.68 3.46 -3.07
C PRO A 8 16.78 3.12 -1.87
N SER A 9 16.65 4.02 -0.89
CA SER A 9 15.83 3.77 0.31
C SER A 9 14.34 3.67 -0.01
N LEU A 10 13.83 4.55 -0.87
CA LEU A 10 12.43 4.50 -1.30
C LEU A 10 12.14 3.28 -2.16
N PHE A 11 13.04 2.93 -3.08
CA PHE A 11 12.93 1.70 -3.86
C PHE A 11 12.83 0.47 -2.95
N LEU A 12 13.73 0.37 -1.97
CA LEU A 12 13.77 -0.75 -1.03
C LEU A 12 12.49 -0.82 -0.17
N ILE A 13 12.01 0.30 0.37
CA ILE A 13 10.83 0.27 1.24
C ILE A 13 9.54 -0.06 0.46
N ILE A 14 9.38 0.47 -0.76
CA ILE A 14 8.24 0.15 -1.63
C ILE A 14 8.26 -1.33 -2.00
N THR A 15 9.44 -1.86 -2.32
CA THR A 15 9.63 -3.29 -2.61
C THR A 15 9.29 -4.15 -1.39
N ALA A 16 9.77 -3.78 -0.20
CA ALA A 16 9.44 -4.49 1.04
C ALA A 16 7.93 -4.47 1.32
N HIS A 17 7.27 -3.32 1.15
CA HIS A 17 5.82 -3.21 1.28
C HIS A 17 5.09 -4.11 0.28
N THR A 18 5.58 -4.18 -0.96
CA THR A 18 5.05 -5.07 -2.00
C THR A 18 5.17 -6.53 -1.59
N CYS A 19 6.31 -6.95 -1.04
CA CYS A 19 6.48 -8.31 -0.51
C CYS A 19 5.47 -8.65 0.60
N MET A 20 5.15 -7.70 1.47
CA MET A 20 4.11 -7.88 2.51
C MET A 20 2.73 -8.09 1.88
N VAL A 21 2.36 -7.28 0.88
CA VAL A 21 1.07 -7.41 0.16
C VAL A 21 0.98 -8.74 -0.59
N VAL A 22 2.06 -9.19 -1.24
CA VAL A 22 2.12 -10.51 -1.90
C VAL A 22 1.98 -11.64 -0.88
N THR A 23 2.59 -11.52 0.29
CA THR A 23 2.45 -12.51 1.37
C THR A 23 1.00 -12.61 1.84
N LEU A 24 0.28 -11.49 1.92
CA LEU A 24 -1.15 -11.46 2.25
C LEU A 24 -2.01 -12.12 1.16
N PHE A 25 -1.68 -11.90 -0.11
CA PHE A 25 -2.35 -12.56 -1.24
C PHE A 25 -2.27 -14.08 -1.14
N TRP A 26 -1.08 -14.60 -0.84
CA TRP A 26 -0.86 -16.05 -0.75
C TRP A 26 -1.62 -16.69 0.42
N ASN A 27 -1.83 -15.93 1.50
CA ASN A 27 -2.46 -16.40 2.74
C ASN A 27 -3.91 -15.90 2.91
N ARG A 28 -4.54 -15.40 1.85
CA ARG A 28 -5.84 -14.69 1.89
C ARG A 28 -6.94 -15.44 2.67
N ASN A 29 -7.02 -16.75 2.44
CA ASN A 29 -8.01 -17.65 3.06
C ASN A 29 -8.02 -17.59 4.59
N TYR A 30 -6.87 -17.40 5.23
CA TYR A 30 -6.79 -17.34 6.70
C TYR A 30 -7.45 -16.07 7.26
N TYR A 31 -7.27 -14.93 6.60
CA TYR A 31 -7.86 -13.66 7.00
C TYR A 31 -9.37 -13.64 6.77
N VAL A 32 -9.84 -14.23 5.66
CA VAL A 32 -11.27 -14.37 5.36
C VAL A 32 -11.96 -15.22 6.42
N LYS A 33 -11.41 -16.41 6.73
CA LYS A 33 -11.97 -17.30 7.77
C LYS A 33 -11.96 -16.65 9.14
N ASN A 34 -10.90 -15.93 9.51
CA ASN A 34 -10.84 -15.24 10.81
C ASN A 34 -11.78 -14.03 10.90
N SER A 35 -12.32 -13.55 9.78
CA SER A 35 -13.31 -12.48 9.75
C SER A 35 -14.74 -12.97 9.96
N MET A 36 -14.94 -14.28 10.05
CA MET A 36 -16.25 -14.91 10.25
C MET A 36 -16.51 -15.18 11.72
N ALA A 37 -17.79 -15.30 12.08
CA ALA A 37 -18.18 -15.64 13.43
C ALA A 37 -17.67 -17.05 13.79
N PRO A 38 -17.04 -17.23 14.96
CA PRO A 38 -16.64 -18.56 15.42
C PRO A 38 -17.91 -19.38 15.71
N ASN A 39 -18.04 -20.53 15.04
CA ASN A 39 -19.09 -21.55 15.24
C ASN A 39 -20.43 -21.36 14.51
N SER A 40 -20.53 -20.50 13.50
CA SER A 40 -21.63 -20.60 12.53
C SER A 40 -21.29 -21.65 11.47
N ASP A 41 -22.30 -22.31 10.90
CA ASP A 41 -22.12 -22.99 9.61
C ASP A 41 -21.45 -22.00 8.64
N ILE A 42 -20.58 -22.50 7.75
CA ILE A 42 -19.88 -21.63 6.81
C ILE A 42 -20.93 -20.94 5.95
N ASP A 43 -21.17 -19.67 6.23
CA ASP A 43 -21.93 -18.79 5.36
C ASP A 43 -21.10 -18.58 4.10
N VAL A 44 -21.49 -19.32 3.06
CA VAL A 44 -20.78 -19.37 1.79
C VAL A 44 -20.83 -18.02 1.09
N ASP A 45 -21.95 -17.30 1.20
CA ASP A 45 -22.11 -15.99 0.57
C ASP A 45 -21.21 -14.97 1.26
N LEU A 46 -21.20 -14.96 2.59
CA LEU A 46 -20.28 -14.11 3.36
C LEU A 46 -18.81 -14.43 3.08
N PHE A 47 -18.47 -15.71 2.85
CA PHE A 47 -17.11 -16.10 2.47
C PHE A 47 -16.67 -15.47 1.16
N TYR A 48 -17.50 -15.57 0.12
CA TYR A 48 -17.17 -15.00 -1.17
C TYR A 48 -17.12 -13.47 -1.15
N ASP A 49 -18.01 -12.82 -0.38
CA ASP A 49 -18.00 -11.37 -0.23
C ASP A 49 -16.71 -10.86 0.45
N LEU A 50 -16.30 -11.51 1.53
CA LEU A 50 -15.08 -11.16 2.25
C LEU A 50 -13.82 -11.47 1.44
N ASP A 51 -13.77 -12.61 0.74
CA ASP A 51 -12.66 -12.98 -0.13
C ASP A 51 -12.51 -12.00 -1.29
N THR A 52 -13.63 -11.63 -1.92
CA THR A 52 -13.68 -10.63 -2.99
C THR A 52 -13.23 -9.26 -2.48
N SER A 53 -13.74 -8.83 -1.32
CA SER A 53 -13.37 -7.56 -0.70
C SER A 53 -11.87 -7.47 -0.40
N LEU A 54 -11.29 -8.52 0.20
CA LEU A 54 -9.86 -8.57 0.47
C LEU A 54 -9.04 -8.64 -0.83
N SER A 55 -9.49 -9.39 -1.82
CA SER A 55 -8.83 -9.47 -3.13
C SER A 55 -8.79 -8.11 -3.84
N ILE A 56 -9.88 -7.34 -3.81
CA ILE A 56 -9.93 -5.98 -4.37
C ILE A 56 -8.95 -5.08 -3.61
N ASN A 57 -8.97 -5.10 -2.27
CA ASN A 57 -8.10 -4.27 -1.44
C ASN A 57 -6.61 -4.53 -1.73
N LEU A 58 -6.19 -5.79 -1.75
CA LEU A 58 -4.79 -6.16 -2.01
C LEU A 58 -4.38 -5.85 -3.46
N SER A 59 -5.31 -5.99 -4.41
CA SER A 59 -5.09 -5.62 -5.82
C SER A 59 -4.85 -4.11 -5.97
N LEU A 60 -5.71 -3.29 -5.36
CA LEU A 60 -5.53 -1.83 -5.34
C LEU A 60 -4.22 -1.42 -4.68
N SER A 61 -3.88 -2.03 -3.55
CA SER A 61 -2.61 -1.81 -2.84
C SER A 61 -1.41 -2.11 -3.75
N SER A 62 -1.46 -3.21 -4.49
CA SER A 62 -0.39 -3.60 -5.42
C SER A 62 -0.27 -2.63 -6.60
N VAL A 63 -1.39 -2.18 -7.16
CA VAL A 63 -1.41 -1.18 -8.24
C VAL A 63 -0.82 0.15 -7.74
N PHE A 64 -1.15 0.58 -6.53
CA PHE A 64 -0.63 1.82 -5.96
C PHE A 64 0.88 1.74 -5.73
N LEU A 65 1.38 0.65 -5.17
CA LEU A 65 2.82 0.42 -5.00
C LEU A 65 3.57 0.39 -6.34
N LEU A 66 2.99 -0.26 -7.37
CA LEU A 66 3.57 -0.28 -8.71
C LEU A 66 3.61 1.11 -9.35
N LEU A 67 2.53 1.88 -9.25
CA LEU A 67 2.48 3.25 -9.75
C LEU A 67 3.49 4.14 -9.01
N GLU A 68 3.60 4.00 -7.69
CA GLU A 68 4.58 4.74 -6.89
C GLU A 68 6.01 4.42 -7.33
N LEU A 69 6.31 3.15 -7.58
CA LEU A 69 7.60 2.70 -8.08
C LEU A 69 7.92 3.30 -9.46
N ILE A 70 6.95 3.29 -10.39
CA ILE A 70 7.13 3.90 -11.72
C ILE A 70 7.38 5.41 -11.60
N LEU A 71 6.63 6.09 -10.74
CA LEU A 71 6.74 7.55 -10.55
C LEU A 71 8.04 7.95 -9.85
N LEU A 72 8.58 7.10 -8.97
CA LEU A 72 9.87 7.28 -8.31
C LEU A 72 11.01 7.43 -9.33
N PHE A 73 11.00 6.66 -10.42
CA PHE A 73 12.03 6.76 -11.47
C PHE A 73 11.95 8.05 -12.28
N ARG A 74 10.83 8.77 -12.24
CA ARG A 74 10.66 10.01 -13.00
C ARG A 74 11.25 11.22 -12.30
N LYS A 75 11.20 11.29 -10.96
CA LYS A 75 11.51 12.51 -10.22
C LYS A 75 12.10 12.21 -8.86
N VAL A 76 13.18 12.92 -8.54
CA VAL A 76 13.73 12.95 -7.18
C VAL A 76 12.88 13.88 -6.32
N TYR A 77 12.32 13.37 -5.23
CA TYR A 77 11.53 14.19 -4.31
C TYR A 77 12.41 14.96 -3.32
N SER A 78 11.86 16.04 -2.77
CA SER A 78 12.51 16.80 -1.71
C SER A 78 12.67 15.97 -0.43
N THR A 79 13.65 16.32 0.40
CA THR A 79 13.94 15.60 1.65
C THR A 79 12.72 15.42 2.55
N PRO A 80 11.86 16.43 2.82
CA PRO A 80 10.68 16.23 3.68
C PRO A 80 9.70 15.20 3.13
N ILE A 81 9.52 15.16 1.80
CA ILE A 81 8.64 14.20 1.13
C ILE A 81 9.23 12.79 1.24
N ASN A 82 10.53 12.63 1.00
CA ASN A 82 11.19 11.34 1.16
C ASN A 82 11.05 10.80 2.58
N VAL A 83 11.25 11.65 3.59
CA VAL A 83 11.09 11.27 5.01
C VAL A 83 9.65 10.85 5.30
N PHE A 84 8.66 11.59 4.80
CA PHE A 84 7.25 11.23 4.96
C PHE A 84 6.91 9.89 4.31
N LEU A 85 7.33 9.66 3.06
CA LEU A 85 7.08 8.40 2.34
C LEU A 85 7.74 7.21 3.05
N LEU A 86 9.01 7.35 3.45
CA LEU A 86 9.72 6.33 4.22
C LEU A 86 9.01 6.02 5.53
N PHE A 87 8.62 7.06 6.29
CA PHE A 87 7.89 6.91 7.53
C PHE A 87 6.57 6.16 7.30
N ASN A 88 5.77 6.59 6.33
CA ASN A 88 4.45 6.03 6.10
C ASN A 88 4.52 4.57 5.65
N HIS A 89 5.44 4.22 4.73
CA HIS A 89 5.63 2.81 4.36
C HIS A 89 6.17 1.97 5.52
N THR A 90 7.08 2.50 6.34
CA THR A 90 7.64 1.76 7.48
C THR A 90 6.56 1.41 8.49
N PHE A 91 5.74 2.40 8.89
CA PHE A 91 4.60 2.16 9.78
C PHE A 91 3.56 1.24 9.16
N GLY A 92 3.27 1.43 7.87
CA GLY A 92 2.39 0.55 7.11
C GLY A 92 2.87 -0.90 7.14
N ILE A 93 4.17 -1.16 6.92
CA ILE A 93 4.77 -2.50 6.98
C ILE A 93 4.69 -3.11 8.38
N ILE A 94 4.99 -2.33 9.44
CA ILE A 94 4.89 -2.82 10.82
C ILE A 94 3.46 -3.26 11.13
N ILE A 95 2.46 -2.51 10.66
CA ILE A 95 1.05 -2.86 10.85
C ILE A 95 0.67 -4.09 10.02
N LEU A 96 1.12 -4.19 8.75
CA LEU A 96 0.90 -5.40 7.96
C LEU A 96 1.56 -6.63 8.57
N LEU A 97 2.74 -6.48 9.18
CA LEU A 97 3.42 -7.56 9.89
C LEU A 97 2.55 -8.05 11.06
N LYS A 98 1.97 -7.13 11.84
CA LYS A 98 0.98 -7.48 12.86
C LYS A 98 -0.23 -8.19 12.25
N PHE A 99 -0.72 -7.74 11.09
CA PHE A 99 -1.85 -8.37 10.39
C PHE A 99 -1.55 -9.81 9.98
N ILE A 100 -0.35 -10.05 9.46
CA ILE A 100 0.13 -11.38 9.09
C ILE A 100 0.21 -12.29 10.31
N LEU A 101 0.78 -11.82 11.43
CA LEU A 101 0.98 -12.64 12.63
C LEU A 101 -0.33 -12.98 13.37
N HIS A 102 -1.33 -12.09 13.32
CA HIS A 102 -2.58 -12.24 14.09
C HIS A 102 -3.82 -12.49 13.23
N TYR A 103 -3.67 -12.77 11.94
CA TYR A 103 -4.76 -13.03 11.00
C TYR A 103 -5.90 -12.00 11.08
N HIS A 104 -5.57 -10.72 11.06
CA HIS A 104 -6.55 -9.65 11.29
C HIS A 104 -7.76 -9.71 10.32
N PRO A 105 -8.93 -9.18 10.74
CA PRO A 105 -10.14 -9.23 9.92
C PRO A 105 -10.09 -8.33 8.68
N VAL A 106 -10.84 -8.67 7.63
CA VAL A 106 -10.80 -8.03 6.29
C VAL A 106 -10.98 -6.51 6.34
N HIS A 107 -11.88 -6.00 7.18
CA HIS A 107 -12.14 -4.55 7.26
C HIS A 107 -10.93 -3.74 7.77
N HIS A 108 -10.00 -4.35 8.54
CA HIS A 108 -8.77 -3.67 8.95
C HIS A 108 -7.83 -3.37 7.77
N PHE A 109 -7.87 -4.20 6.71
CA PHE A 109 -7.06 -3.96 5.50
C PHE A 109 -7.52 -2.72 4.74
N TRP A 110 -8.82 -2.41 4.77
CA TRP A 110 -9.33 -1.16 4.20
C TRP A 110 -8.86 0.07 4.97
N ILE A 111 -8.84 -0.01 6.30
CA ILE A 111 -8.29 1.07 7.16
C ILE A 111 -6.80 1.25 6.87
N HIS A 112 -6.04 0.16 6.79
CA HIS A 112 -4.62 0.21 6.45
C HIS A 112 -4.38 0.83 5.09
N PHE A 113 -5.12 0.40 4.06
CA PHE A 113 -5.02 0.93 2.72
C PHE A 113 -5.28 2.46 2.68
N ALA A 114 -6.35 2.91 3.34
CA ALA A 114 -6.70 4.33 3.39
C ALA A 114 -5.66 5.20 4.11
N LEU A 115 -5.00 4.69 5.16
CA LEU A 115 -4.03 5.45 5.94
C LEU A 115 -2.61 5.38 5.38
N PHE A 116 -2.21 4.25 4.79
CA PHE A 116 -0.82 4.01 4.42
C PHE A 116 -0.58 3.93 2.92
N SER A 117 -1.56 3.49 2.12
CA SER A 117 -1.39 3.38 0.65
C SER A 117 -1.91 4.61 -0.08
N VAL A 118 -3.06 5.17 0.31
CA VAL A 118 -3.62 6.37 -0.33
C VAL A 118 -2.71 7.60 -0.16
N PRO A 119 -2.17 7.92 1.04
CA PRO A 119 -1.35 9.10 1.19
C PRO A 119 0.00 8.98 0.47
N THR A 120 0.61 7.79 0.42
CA THR A 120 1.90 7.61 -0.29
C THR A 120 1.74 7.84 -1.79
N ILE A 121 0.73 7.25 -2.43
CA ILE A 121 0.52 7.45 -3.88
C ILE A 121 0.03 8.85 -4.23
N SER A 122 -0.69 9.52 -3.31
CA SER A 122 -1.25 10.85 -3.57
C SER A 122 -0.16 11.89 -3.89
N ILE A 123 1.01 11.79 -3.25
CA ILE A 123 2.10 12.75 -3.41
C ILE A 123 2.72 12.66 -4.82
N PRO A 124 3.22 11.50 -5.30
CA PRO A 124 3.68 11.32 -6.68
C PRO A 124 2.65 11.72 -7.74
N VAL A 125 1.36 11.44 -7.50
CA VAL A 125 0.27 11.76 -8.42
C VAL A 125 0.03 13.26 -8.50
N VAL A 126 -0.08 13.96 -7.35
CA VAL A 126 -0.22 15.42 -7.32
C VAL A 126 0.97 16.09 -8.00
N GLN A 127 2.18 15.59 -7.77
CA GLN A 127 3.37 16.12 -8.42
C GLN A 127 3.40 15.87 -9.92
N LEU A 128 2.93 14.72 -10.40
CA LEU A 128 2.73 14.46 -11.83
C LEU A 128 1.81 15.50 -12.45
N PHE A 129 0.64 15.74 -11.85
CA PHE A 129 -0.30 16.72 -12.38
C PHE A 129 0.25 18.14 -12.36
N ARG A 130 0.99 18.53 -11.31
CA ARG A 130 1.68 19.83 -11.25
C ARG A 130 2.71 19.98 -12.37
N ASP A 131 3.53 18.94 -12.60
CA ASP A 131 4.55 18.96 -13.65
C ASP A 131 3.94 19.02 -15.06
N LEU A 132 2.84 18.30 -15.29
CA LEU A 132 2.10 18.35 -16.56
C LEU A 132 1.41 19.70 -16.79
N SER A 133 0.83 20.29 -15.73
CA SER A 133 0.17 21.60 -15.81
C SER A 133 1.16 22.71 -16.16
N MET A 134 2.31 22.76 -15.48
CA MET A 134 3.35 23.75 -15.76
C MET A 134 3.91 23.63 -17.19
N LYS A 135 4.06 22.40 -17.70
CA LYS A 135 4.48 22.19 -19.09
C LYS A 135 3.50 22.80 -20.09
N LYS A 136 2.19 22.77 -19.83
CA LYS A 136 1.18 23.36 -20.74
C LYS A 136 1.20 24.90 -20.77
N ILE A 137 1.78 25.57 -19.78
CA ILE A 137 1.84 27.04 -19.70
C ILE A 137 3.08 27.59 -20.42
N CYS A 138 4.14 26.78 -20.57
CA CYS A 138 5.40 27.20 -21.19
C CYS A 138 5.52 26.89 -22.69
N TYR A 139 4.46 26.36 -23.31
CA TYR A 139 4.31 26.22 -24.77
C TYR A 139 3.16 27.09 -25.25
#